data_AF-A0A1A0H699-F1
#
_entry.id   AF-A0A1A0H699-F1
#
_cell.length_a   1.000
_cell.length_b   1.000
_cell.length_c   1.000
_cell.angle_alpha   90.00
_cell.angle_beta   90.00
_cell.angle_gamma   90.00
#
_symmetry.space_group_name_H-M   'P 1'
#
loop_
_entity.id
_entity.type
_entity.pdbx_description
1 polymer ?
#
loop_
_entity_poly.entity_id
_entity_poly.type
_entity_poly.pdbx_seq_one_letter_code
_entity_poly.pdbx_strand_id
1 'polypeptide(L)'
;MSQQEVIDLAIASYLKTNDNTARQYLKLRQEVLETTQLVIKEIKESGAVSPETLLQLEKLKFENAKTSLVYKAYIDNITSNLENESTLGGQISVELNERFDDLLQKKKHYDEKTSQLRGELKPVVEKMRLLASNFEAGIGLGSSGSRLEKSERRLFTSKGSKADDKSVFLDYTSAVFSKSELEAQFVDVESKLAALKTVDEISNEDADTKELSTEKGPSIELSTYLNELLQSGRAYTRINDSTYHFDVTKSTSADLGNSRSVISDYENANELLAKEIQGLVARGTEAKERWISNAQKIEMIQALLQEDMDIDG
;
A
#
# COMPACT_ATOMS: atom_id res chain seq x y z
N MET A 1 8.58 -44.48 -10.12
CA MET A 1 8.11 -45.00 -8.83
C MET A 1 7.24 -43.93 -8.22
N SER A 2 5.92 -44.15 -8.22
CA SER A 2 4.98 -43.18 -7.64
C SER A 2 5.10 -43.22 -6.12
N GLN A 3 4.79 -42.11 -5.45
CA GLN A 3 4.79 -42.07 -3.97
C GLN A 3 3.87 -43.13 -3.36
N GLN A 4 2.81 -43.53 -4.08
CA GLN A 4 1.89 -44.57 -3.68
C GLN A 4 2.56 -45.95 -3.62
N GLU A 5 3.40 -46.28 -4.61
CA GLU A 5 4.09 -47.58 -4.66
C GLU A 5 5.08 -47.76 -3.50
N VAL A 6 5.70 -46.66 -3.05
CA VAL A 6 6.64 -46.66 -1.90
C VAL A 6 5.88 -46.85 -0.59
N ILE A 7 4.71 -46.23 -0.46
CA ILE A 7 3.83 -46.37 0.70
C ILE A 7 3.31 -47.82 0.79
N ASP A 8 2.83 -48.38 -0.32
CA ASP A 8 2.30 -49.75 -0.36
C ASP A 8 3.39 -50.78 -0.03
N LEU A 9 4.62 -50.58 -0.52
CA LEU A 9 5.76 -51.46 -0.21
C LEU A 9 6.17 -51.37 1.27
N ALA A 10 6.11 -50.17 1.86
CA ALA A 10 6.42 -49.95 3.26
C ALA A 10 5.35 -50.59 4.18
N ILE A 11 4.07 -50.45 3.84
CA ILE A 11 2.95 -51.07 4.57
C ILE A 11 3.02 -52.60 4.48
N ALA A 12 3.25 -53.15 3.28
CA ALA A 12 3.38 -54.59 3.09
C ALA A 12 4.60 -55.16 3.83
N SER A 13 5.72 -54.44 3.83
CA SER A 13 6.92 -54.80 4.59
C SER A 13 6.66 -54.77 6.09
N TYR A 14 6.00 -53.72 6.59
CA TYR A 14 5.64 -53.55 8.00
C TYR A 14 4.69 -54.66 8.48
N LEU A 15 3.61 -54.95 7.74
CA LEU A 15 2.68 -56.04 8.07
C LEU A 15 3.36 -57.41 8.07
N LYS A 16 4.29 -57.66 7.14
CA LYS A 16 5.04 -58.92 7.06
C LYS A 16 6.12 -59.06 8.14
N THR A 17 6.58 -57.94 8.71
CA THR A 17 7.70 -57.92 9.67
C THR A 17 7.31 -57.70 11.14
N ASN A 18 6.19 -57.03 11.43
CA ASN A 18 5.84 -56.61 12.79
C ASN A 18 4.87 -57.49 13.57
N ASP A 19 4.29 -58.55 12.98
CA ASP A 19 3.45 -59.46 13.77
C ASP A 19 4.28 -60.48 14.55
N ASN A 20 4.91 -59.99 15.63
CA ASN A 20 5.69 -60.79 16.57
C ASN A 20 4.84 -61.89 17.22
N THR A 21 3.54 -61.64 17.42
CA THR A 21 2.62 -62.58 18.04
C THR A 21 2.32 -63.76 17.12
N ALA A 22 2.02 -63.52 15.84
CA ALA A 22 1.87 -64.59 14.85
C ALA A 22 3.19 -65.36 14.62
N ARG A 23 4.34 -64.68 14.66
CA ARG A 23 5.65 -65.35 14.57
C ARG A 23 5.90 -66.30 15.73
N GLN A 24 5.57 -65.89 16.96
CA GLN A 24 5.68 -66.75 18.14
C GLN A 24 4.75 -67.96 18.07
N TYR A 25 3.52 -67.77 17.57
CA TYR A 25 2.59 -68.87 17.33
C TYR A 25 3.09 -69.86 16.26
N LEU A 26 3.63 -69.36 15.14
CA LEU A 26 4.20 -70.20 14.08
C LEU A 26 5.42 -71.00 14.57
N LYS A 27 6.29 -70.37 15.36
CA LYS A 27 7.44 -71.03 15.97
C LYS A 27 7.00 -72.17 16.90
N LEU A 28 6.02 -71.92 17.76
CA LEU A 28 5.47 -72.96 18.63
C LEU A 28 4.88 -74.13 17.82
N ARG A 29 4.14 -73.83 16.74
CA ARG A 29 3.58 -74.87 15.86
C ARG A 29 4.66 -75.75 15.24
N GLN A 30 5.79 -75.15 14.87
CA GLN A 30 6.95 -75.89 14.35
C GLN A 30 7.58 -76.77 15.44
N GLU A 31 7.80 -76.24 16.65
CA GLU A 31 8.36 -77.00 17.78
C GLU A 31 7.46 -78.17 18.22
N VAL A 32 6.13 -77.99 18.18
CA VAL A 32 5.15 -79.06 18.40
C VAL A 32 5.26 -80.15 17.34
N LEU A 33 5.43 -79.77 16.07
CA LEU A 33 5.55 -80.73 14.97
C LEU A 33 6.85 -81.54 15.07
N GLU A 34 7.98 -80.88 15.37
CA GLU A 34 9.28 -81.51 15.54
C GLU A 34 9.29 -82.49 16.73
N THR A 35 8.75 -82.09 17.88
CA THR A 35 8.62 -82.97 19.06
C THR A 35 7.67 -84.13 18.82
N THR A 36 6.56 -83.92 18.11
CA THR A 36 5.64 -85.02 17.74
C THR A 36 6.32 -86.03 16.82
N GLN A 37 7.13 -85.56 15.86
CA GLN A 37 7.92 -86.45 14.99
C GLN A 37 8.97 -87.25 15.78
N LEU A 38 9.61 -86.64 16.79
CA LEU A 38 10.54 -87.34 17.67
C LEU A 38 9.84 -88.42 18.51
N VAL A 39 8.70 -88.09 19.12
CA VAL A 39 7.88 -89.07 19.87
C VAL A 39 7.48 -90.25 18.98
N ILE A 40 7.07 -90.00 17.72
CA ILE A 40 6.72 -91.08 16.78
C ILE A 40 7.94 -91.97 16.46
N LYS A 41 9.14 -91.39 16.35
CA LYS A 41 10.37 -92.15 16.10
C LYS A 41 10.78 -92.99 17.31
N GLU A 42 10.78 -92.40 18.51
CA GLU A 42 11.09 -93.10 19.76
C GLU A 42 10.14 -94.28 20.00
N ILE A 43 8.84 -94.09 19.79
CA ILE A 43 7.85 -95.18 19.92
C ILE A 43 8.13 -96.32 18.92
N LYS A 44 8.58 -96.01 17.70
CA LYS A 44 8.89 -97.02 16.68
C LYS A 44 10.19 -97.78 16.96
N GLU A 45 11.18 -97.14 17.58
CA GLU A 45 12.53 -97.68 17.74
C GLU A 45 12.74 -98.38 19.09
N SER A 46 12.20 -97.84 20.18
CA SER A 46 12.42 -98.34 21.55
C SER A 46 11.13 -98.77 22.26
N GLY A 47 9.96 -98.50 21.68
CA GLY A 47 8.66 -98.81 22.29
C GLY A 47 8.30 -97.94 23.50
N ALA A 48 9.15 -96.98 23.88
CA ALA A 48 8.95 -96.07 25.01
C ALA A 48 9.48 -94.67 24.70
N VAL A 49 8.82 -93.65 25.23
CA VAL A 49 9.16 -92.23 25.03
C VAL A 49 10.19 -91.81 26.08
N SER A 50 11.21 -91.05 25.68
CA SER A 50 12.24 -90.54 26.59
C SER A 50 11.64 -89.61 27.66
N PRO A 51 12.16 -89.61 28.91
CA PRO A 51 11.72 -88.64 29.93
C PRO A 51 11.98 -87.18 29.49
N GLU A 52 12.99 -86.94 28.66
CA GLU A 52 13.29 -85.61 28.12
C GLU A 52 12.23 -85.13 27.12
N THR A 53 11.75 -86.02 26.24
CA THR A 53 10.71 -85.69 25.26
C THR A 53 9.34 -85.53 25.93
N LEU A 54 9.07 -86.27 27.01
CA LEU A 54 7.89 -86.06 27.86
C LEU A 54 7.89 -84.69 28.56
N LEU A 55 9.03 -84.28 29.13
CA LEU A 55 9.17 -82.96 29.76
C LEU A 55 9.00 -81.84 28.72
N GLN A 56 9.56 -82.02 27.52
CA GLN A 56 9.39 -81.07 26.44
C GLN A 56 7.93 -80.96 25.96
N LEU A 57 7.18 -82.08 25.98
CA LEU A 57 5.75 -82.09 25.65
C LEU A 57 4.92 -81.34 26.69
N GLU A 58 5.22 -81.47 27.99
CA GLU A 58 4.57 -80.67 29.04
C GLU A 58 4.88 -79.18 28.91
N LYS A 59 6.13 -78.83 28.60
CA LYS A 59 6.53 -77.44 28.34
C LYS A 59 5.76 -76.85 27.16
N LEU A 60 5.64 -77.59 26.06
CA LEU A 60 4.89 -77.16 24.88
C LEU A 60 3.38 -77.03 25.16
N LYS A 61 2.79 -77.86 26.03
CA LYS A 61 1.40 -77.69 26.47
C LYS A 61 1.20 -76.35 27.19
N PHE A 62 2.10 -75.99 28.09
CA PHE A 62 2.05 -74.70 28.78
C PHE A 62 2.23 -73.52 27.82
N GLU A 63 3.21 -73.60 26.92
CA GLU A 63 3.47 -72.56 25.92
C GLU A 63 2.30 -72.40 24.92
N ASN A 64 1.60 -73.49 24.59
CA ASN A 64 0.38 -73.44 23.77
C ASN A 64 -0.78 -72.73 24.47
N ALA A 65 -1.02 -73.03 25.75
CA ALA A 65 -2.04 -72.33 26.51
C ALA A 65 -1.74 -70.82 26.60
N LYS A 66 -0.48 -70.46 26.83
CA LYS A 66 -0.03 -69.05 26.87
C LYS A 66 -0.19 -68.34 25.53
N THR A 67 0.35 -68.92 24.45
CA THR A 67 0.30 -68.31 23.11
C THR A 67 -1.13 -68.24 22.57
N SER A 68 -1.98 -69.23 22.85
CA SER A 68 -3.40 -69.19 22.49
C SER A 68 -4.13 -67.99 23.10
N LEU A 69 -3.89 -67.71 24.39
CA LEU A 69 -4.49 -66.56 25.07
C LEU A 69 -4.00 -65.23 24.48
N VAL A 70 -2.69 -65.10 24.27
CA VAL A 70 -2.08 -63.88 23.71
C VAL A 70 -2.55 -63.65 22.27
N TYR A 71 -2.61 -64.71 21.45
CA TYR A 71 -3.05 -64.61 20.07
C TYR A 71 -4.54 -64.27 19.94
N LYS A 72 -5.38 -64.80 20.85
CA LYS A 72 -6.78 -64.42 20.93
C LYS A 72 -6.95 -62.93 21.27
N ALA A 73 -6.25 -62.43 22.29
CA ALA A 73 -6.27 -61.02 22.64
C ALA A 73 -5.74 -60.12 21.51
N TYR A 74 -4.78 -60.60 20.72
CA TYR A 74 -4.27 -59.91 19.55
C TYR A 74 -5.31 -59.81 18.42
N ILE A 75 -6.02 -60.90 18.12
CA ILE A 75 -7.12 -60.90 17.15
C ILE A 75 -8.25 -59.96 17.61
N ASP A 76 -8.63 -60.04 18.89
CA ASP A 76 -9.68 -59.18 19.45
C ASP A 76 -9.29 -57.69 19.33
N ASN A 77 -8.03 -57.34 19.56
CA ASN A 77 -7.50 -55.99 19.39
C ASN A 77 -7.53 -55.53 17.92
N ILE A 78 -7.06 -56.36 16.98
CA ILE A 78 -7.14 -56.05 15.54
C ILE A 78 -8.59 -55.84 15.11
N THR A 79 -9.49 -56.71 15.55
CA THR A 79 -10.92 -56.66 15.20
C THR A 79 -11.53 -55.37 15.73
N SER A 80 -11.26 -55.01 16.99
CA SER A 80 -11.70 -53.73 17.56
C SER A 80 -11.13 -52.52 16.83
N ASN A 81 -9.88 -52.56 16.38
CA ASN A 81 -9.28 -51.44 15.64
C ASN A 81 -9.89 -51.29 14.25
N LEU A 82 -10.18 -52.39 13.55
CA LEU A 82 -10.85 -52.38 12.26
C LEU A 82 -12.29 -51.83 12.38
N GLU A 83 -13.01 -52.21 13.43
CA GLU A 83 -14.34 -51.67 13.72
C GLU A 83 -14.28 -50.16 13.99
N ASN A 84 -13.30 -49.69 14.75
CA ASN A 84 -13.11 -48.27 15.05
C ASN A 84 -12.64 -47.45 13.83
N GLU A 85 -11.80 -48.01 12.96
CA GLU A 85 -11.38 -47.37 11.70
C GLU A 85 -12.54 -47.17 10.73
N SER A 86 -13.55 -48.05 10.73
CA SER A 86 -14.75 -47.87 9.90
C SER A 86 -15.55 -46.61 10.29
N THR A 87 -15.59 -46.28 11.58
CA THR A 87 -16.17 -45.03 12.09
C THR A 87 -15.27 -43.81 11.90
N LEU A 88 -13.96 -43.96 12.08
CA LEU A 88 -12.99 -42.86 11.96
C LEU A 88 -12.77 -42.44 10.49
N GLY A 89 -12.72 -43.40 9.56
CA GLY A 89 -12.63 -43.15 8.12
C GLY A 89 -13.87 -42.42 7.56
N GLY A 90 -15.04 -42.67 8.13
CA GLY A 90 -16.26 -41.91 7.85
C GLY A 90 -16.18 -40.46 8.32
N GLN A 91 -15.68 -40.21 9.54
CA GLN A 91 -15.54 -38.85 10.07
C GLN A 91 -14.46 -38.04 9.34
N ILE A 92 -13.29 -38.65 9.09
CA ILE A 92 -12.20 -38.00 8.36
C ILE A 92 -12.62 -37.66 6.92
N SER A 93 -13.36 -38.55 6.25
CA SER A 93 -13.85 -38.28 4.89
C SER A 93 -14.92 -37.18 4.84
N VAL A 94 -15.78 -37.09 5.85
CA VAL A 94 -16.76 -35.99 5.97
C VAL A 94 -16.05 -34.66 6.23
N GLU A 95 -15.13 -34.60 7.20
CA GLU A 95 -14.38 -33.37 7.49
C GLU A 95 -13.52 -32.93 6.29
N LEU A 96 -12.93 -33.89 5.57
CA LEU A 96 -12.16 -33.60 4.37
C LEU A 96 -13.03 -33.04 3.25
N ASN A 97 -14.24 -33.55 3.07
CA ASN A 97 -15.20 -33.02 2.09
C ASN A 97 -15.68 -31.61 2.48
N GLU A 98 -15.99 -31.36 3.75
CA GLU A 98 -16.34 -30.01 4.22
C GLU A 98 -15.20 -29.01 3.97
N ARG A 99 -13.96 -29.38 4.31
CA ARG A 99 -12.78 -28.53 4.02
C ARG A 99 -12.55 -28.33 2.53
N PHE A 100 -12.83 -29.36 1.72
CA PHE A 100 -12.73 -29.27 0.27
C PHE A 100 -13.75 -28.28 -0.30
N ASP A 101 -15.01 -28.35 0.15
CA ASP A 101 -16.07 -27.43 -0.26
C ASP A 101 -15.77 -25.99 0.16
N ASP A 102 -15.28 -25.79 1.38
CA ASP A 102 -14.81 -24.49 1.89
C ASP A 102 -13.68 -23.90 1.02
N LEU A 103 -12.70 -24.73 0.66
CA LEU A 103 -11.61 -24.32 -0.23
C LEU A 103 -12.11 -24.00 -1.63
N LEU A 104 -13.10 -24.72 -2.13
CA LEU A 104 -13.69 -24.51 -3.44
C LEU A 104 -14.48 -23.19 -3.48
N GLN A 105 -15.22 -22.87 -2.42
CA GLN A 105 -15.87 -21.56 -2.26
C GLN A 105 -14.85 -20.41 -2.19
N LYS A 106 -13.79 -20.57 -1.39
CA LYS A 106 -12.71 -19.57 -1.31
C LYS A 106 -12.04 -19.36 -2.66
N LYS A 107 -11.74 -20.43 -3.39
CA LYS A 107 -11.18 -20.34 -4.75
C LYS A 107 -12.10 -19.54 -5.67
N LYS A 108 -13.40 -19.87 -5.67
CA LYS A 108 -14.39 -19.15 -6.48
C LYS A 108 -14.43 -17.65 -6.15
N HIS A 109 -14.43 -17.30 -4.86
CA HIS A 109 -14.39 -15.91 -4.41
C HIS A 109 -13.13 -15.16 -4.90
N TYR A 110 -11.96 -15.79 -4.81
CA TYR A 110 -10.72 -15.18 -5.31
C TYR A 110 -10.66 -15.07 -6.83
N ASP A 111 -11.23 -16.04 -7.56
CA ASP A 111 -11.34 -15.98 -9.03
C ASP A 111 -12.27 -14.85 -9.48
N GLU A 112 -13.39 -14.65 -8.78
CA GLU A 112 -14.30 -13.52 -9.00
C GLU A 112 -13.60 -12.18 -8.72
N LYS A 113 -12.90 -12.05 -7.58
CA LYS A 113 -12.13 -10.85 -7.23
C LYS A 113 -11.00 -10.58 -8.22
N THR A 114 -10.32 -11.61 -8.71
CA THR A 114 -9.27 -11.49 -9.73
C THR A 114 -9.85 -11.04 -11.06
N SER A 115 -11.04 -11.54 -11.42
CA SER A 115 -11.77 -11.11 -12.61
C SER A 115 -12.18 -9.64 -12.51
N GLN A 116 -12.66 -9.17 -11.35
CA GLN A 116 -12.95 -7.75 -11.10
C GLN A 116 -11.69 -6.88 -11.21
N LEU A 117 -10.59 -7.29 -10.57
CA LEU A 117 -9.31 -6.57 -10.65
C LEU A 117 -8.81 -6.44 -12.09
N ARG A 118 -8.95 -7.49 -12.90
CA ARG A 118 -8.53 -7.49 -14.31
C ARG A 118 -9.50 -6.74 -15.21
N GLY A 119 -10.80 -6.82 -14.96
CA GLY A 119 -11.84 -6.23 -15.80
C GLY A 119 -12.04 -4.74 -15.57
N GLU A 120 -12.05 -4.30 -14.31
CA GLU A 120 -12.39 -2.93 -13.93
C GLU A 120 -11.15 -2.11 -13.58
N LEU A 121 -10.29 -2.62 -12.69
CA LEU A 121 -9.20 -1.83 -12.12
C LEU A 121 -7.99 -1.74 -13.06
N LYS A 122 -7.64 -2.82 -13.76
CA LYS A 122 -6.53 -2.81 -14.74
C LYS A 122 -6.68 -1.74 -15.83
N PRO A 123 -7.82 -1.61 -16.54
CA PRO A 123 -7.94 -0.58 -17.58
C PRO A 123 -7.91 0.83 -16.98
N VAL A 124 -8.41 1.04 -15.76
CA VAL A 124 -8.32 2.33 -15.05
C VAL A 124 -6.87 2.69 -14.77
N VAL A 125 -6.08 1.75 -14.23
CA VAL A 125 -4.65 1.97 -13.92
C VAL A 125 -3.85 2.19 -15.20
N GLU A 126 -4.13 1.43 -16.27
CA GLU A 126 -3.50 1.66 -17.57
C GLU A 126 -3.84 3.04 -18.13
N LYS A 127 -5.10 3.49 -17.99
CA LYS A 127 -5.52 4.84 -18.37
C LYS A 127 -4.78 5.90 -17.54
N MET A 128 -4.68 5.75 -16.21
CA MET A 128 -3.95 6.66 -15.33
C MET A 128 -2.47 6.74 -15.71
N ARG A 129 -1.83 5.60 -15.98
CA ARG A 129 -0.43 5.53 -16.43
C ARG A 129 -0.24 6.28 -17.74
N LEU A 130 -1.13 6.08 -18.71
CA LEU A 130 -1.03 6.75 -20.00
C LEU A 130 -1.35 8.25 -19.88
N LEU A 131 -2.32 8.66 -19.06
CA LEU A 131 -2.60 10.06 -18.74
C LEU A 131 -1.37 10.75 -18.11
N ALA A 132 -0.75 10.11 -17.12
CA ALA A 132 0.47 10.61 -16.48
C ALA A 132 1.62 10.72 -17.49
N SER A 133 1.82 9.70 -18.33
CA SER A 133 2.84 9.71 -19.37
C SER A 133 2.60 10.82 -20.40
N ASN A 134 1.36 11.06 -20.81
CA ASN A 134 1.00 12.14 -21.73
C ASN A 134 1.18 13.51 -21.06
N PHE A 135 0.85 13.61 -19.78
CA PHE A 135 1.05 14.81 -18.96
C PHE A 135 2.54 15.16 -18.83
N GLU A 136 3.37 14.18 -18.47
CA GLU A 136 4.83 14.32 -18.43
C GLU A 136 5.41 14.69 -19.80
N ALA A 137 4.92 14.08 -20.89
CA ALA A 137 5.39 14.40 -22.24
C ALA A 137 4.99 15.82 -22.69
N GLY A 138 3.82 16.31 -22.27
CA GLY A 138 3.36 17.67 -22.62
C GLY A 138 3.97 18.76 -21.75
N ILE A 139 4.35 18.46 -20.50
CA ILE A 139 5.07 19.38 -19.60
C ILE A 139 6.59 19.30 -19.77
N GLY A 140 7.09 18.15 -20.24
CA GLY A 140 8.50 17.87 -20.47
C GLY A 140 9.16 19.01 -21.23
N LEU A 141 10.18 19.59 -20.57
CA LEU A 141 10.82 20.84 -20.96
C LEU A 141 11.06 20.89 -22.47
N GLY A 142 10.60 21.98 -23.08
CA GLY A 142 11.15 22.49 -24.32
C GLY A 142 12.63 22.84 -24.12
N SER A 143 13.47 21.82 -24.00
CA SER A 143 14.90 21.93 -24.24
C SER A 143 15.06 22.43 -25.67
N SER A 144 15.54 23.67 -25.74
CA SER A 144 16.00 24.40 -26.90
C SER A 144 16.42 23.48 -28.06
N GLY A 145 15.70 23.56 -29.20
CA GLY A 145 16.25 23.15 -30.49
C GLY A 145 15.51 22.05 -31.28
N SER A 146 14.63 21.25 -30.68
CA SER A 146 13.91 20.23 -31.47
C SER A 146 12.56 20.76 -31.98
N ARG A 147 12.46 20.93 -33.31
CA ARG A 147 11.18 21.04 -34.04
C ARG A 147 10.44 19.69 -34.02
N LEU A 148 10.31 19.02 -32.87
CA LEU A 148 9.36 17.92 -32.76
C LEU A 148 7.96 18.50 -32.92
N GLU A 149 7.19 17.88 -33.80
CA GLU A 149 5.91 18.38 -34.28
C GLU A 149 5.01 18.78 -33.10
N LYS A 150 4.52 20.02 -33.11
CA LYS A 150 3.53 20.55 -32.15
C LYS A 150 2.26 19.69 -32.03
N SER A 151 2.09 18.71 -32.91
CA SER A 151 0.98 17.76 -32.93
C SER A 151 1.04 16.75 -31.77
N GLU A 152 2.22 16.34 -31.33
CA GLU A 152 2.39 15.26 -30.33
C GLU A 152 2.32 15.75 -28.87
N ARG A 153 2.40 17.07 -28.64
CA ARG A 153 2.35 17.67 -27.29
C ARG A 153 0.95 18.17 -26.93
N ARG A 154 -0.10 17.39 -27.25
CA ARG A 154 -1.47 17.74 -26.87
C ARG A 154 -1.76 17.14 -25.51
N LEU A 155 -1.91 17.99 -24.50
CA LEU A 155 -2.40 17.57 -23.17
C LEU A 155 -3.92 17.47 -23.13
N PHE A 156 -4.60 18.32 -23.90
CA PHE A 156 -6.05 18.48 -23.88
C PHE A 156 -6.72 17.88 -25.13
N THR A 157 -7.97 17.45 -24.97
CA THR A 157 -8.88 17.13 -26.08
C THR A 157 -9.13 18.36 -26.97
N SER A 158 -9.70 18.15 -28.16
CA SER A 158 -10.02 19.27 -29.06
C SER A 158 -11.12 20.18 -28.49
N LYS A 159 -11.08 21.46 -28.85
CA LYS A 159 -12.13 22.43 -28.49
C LYS A 159 -13.49 21.93 -28.97
N GLY A 160 -14.45 21.77 -28.06
CA GLY A 160 -15.81 21.29 -28.36
C GLY A 160 -15.95 19.77 -28.42
N SER A 161 -14.90 19.00 -28.10
CA SER A 161 -15.05 17.57 -27.82
C SER A 161 -15.93 17.38 -26.59
N LYS A 162 -16.80 16.37 -26.62
CA LYS A 162 -17.48 15.91 -25.41
C LYS A 162 -16.48 15.16 -24.53
N ALA A 163 -16.75 15.14 -23.23
CA ALA A 163 -16.05 14.27 -22.29
C ALA A 163 -16.14 12.82 -22.78
N ASP A 164 -14.99 12.23 -23.10
CA ASP A 164 -14.89 10.82 -23.47
C ASP A 164 -14.16 10.09 -22.34
N ASP A 165 -14.90 9.18 -21.70
CA ASP A 165 -14.39 8.35 -20.61
C ASP A 165 -13.26 7.41 -21.05
N LYS A 166 -13.03 7.24 -22.35
CA LYS A 166 -11.90 6.46 -22.89
C LYS A 166 -10.72 7.31 -23.33
N SER A 167 -10.83 8.64 -23.30
CA SER A 167 -9.76 9.54 -23.68
C SER A 167 -8.57 9.45 -22.72
N VAL A 168 -7.37 9.49 -23.28
CA VAL A 168 -6.08 9.53 -22.57
C VAL A 168 -5.53 10.97 -22.50
N PHE A 169 -6.35 11.94 -22.90
CA PHE A 169 -6.06 13.37 -22.83
C PHE A 169 -6.99 14.03 -21.80
N LEU A 170 -6.50 15.09 -21.16
CA LEU A 170 -7.29 15.91 -20.26
C LEU A 170 -8.46 16.53 -21.01
N ASP A 171 -9.63 16.59 -20.39
CA ASP A 171 -10.77 17.19 -21.05
C ASP A 171 -10.57 18.71 -21.16
N TYR A 172 -10.69 19.26 -22.36
CA TYR A 172 -10.59 20.69 -22.62
C TYR A 172 -11.55 21.49 -21.75
N THR A 173 -12.77 20.98 -21.56
CA THR A 173 -13.82 21.68 -20.79
C THR A 173 -13.44 21.85 -19.31
N SER A 174 -12.64 20.94 -18.77
CA SER A 174 -12.19 20.97 -17.37
C SER A 174 -11.19 22.09 -17.07
N ALA A 175 -10.51 22.59 -18.10
CA ALA A 175 -9.55 23.70 -18.00
C ALA A 175 -10.15 25.06 -18.42
N VAL A 176 -11.45 25.09 -18.71
CA VAL A 176 -12.19 26.32 -19.01
C VAL A 176 -12.89 26.79 -17.74
N PHE A 177 -12.66 28.05 -17.38
CA PHE A 177 -13.28 28.67 -16.21
C PHE A 177 -13.82 30.07 -16.55
N SER A 178 -14.78 30.53 -15.77
CA SER A 178 -15.26 31.91 -15.82
C SER A 178 -14.43 32.81 -14.92
N LYS A 179 -14.22 34.05 -15.35
CA LYS A 179 -13.51 35.06 -14.54
C LYS A 179 -14.18 35.26 -13.18
N SER A 180 -15.50 35.23 -13.12
CA SER A 180 -16.28 35.36 -11.88
C SER A 180 -16.04 34.22 -10.89
N GLU A 181 -15.83 32.99 -11.36
CA GLU A 181 -15.49 31.86 -10.48
C GLU A 181 -14.12 32.05 -9.83
N LEU A 182 -13.17 32.60 -10.58
CA LEU A 182 -11.82 32.85 -10.10
C LEU A 182 -11.78 34.06 -9.14
N GLU A 183 -12.53 35.12 -9.44
CA GLU A 183 -12.74 36.26 -8.53
C GLU A 183 -13.36 35.79 -7.19
N ALA A 184 -14.34 34.90 -7.23
CA ALA A 184 -14.97 34.36 -6.02
C ALA A 184 -13.99 33.61 -5.10
N GLN A 185 -12.97 32.94 -5.68
CA GLN A 185 -11.92 32.28 -4.89
C GLN A 185 -10.98 33.28 -4.20
N PHE A 186 -10.79 34.48 -4.78
CA PHE A 186 -9.95 35.51 -4.20
C PHE A 186 -10.63 36.34 -3.12
N VAL A 187 -11.96 36.34 -3.01
CA VAL A 187 -12.69 37.07 -1.95
C VAL A 187 -12.25 36.62 -0.55
N ASP A 188 -12.05 35.31 -0.34
CA ASP A 188 -11.55 34.79 0.94
C ASP A 188 -10.11 35.23 1.21
N VAL A 189 -9.26 35.24 0.19
CA VAL A 189 -7.85 35.68 0.28
C VAL A 189 -7.76 37.19 0.54
N GLU A 190 -8.55 38.00 -0.16
CA GLU A 190 -8.67 39.44 0.07
C GLU A 190 -9.12 39.72 1.50
N SER A 191 -10.08 38.96 2.03
CA SER A 191 -10.54 39.12 3.42
C SER A 191 -9.45 38.79 4.43
N LYS A 192 -8.64 37.75 4.15
CA LYS A 192 -7.50 37.35 4.99
C LYS A 192 -6.34 38.32 4.90
N LEU A 193 -6.04 38.84 3.71
CA LEU A 193 -5.02 39.88 3.50
C LEU A 193 -5.43 41.20 4.16
N ALA A 194 -6.71 41.57 4.10
CA ALA A 194 -7.23 42.74 4.79
C ALA A 194 -7.21 42.59 6.33
N ALA A 195 -7.25 41.34 6.83
CA ALA A 195 -7.14 41.04 8.26
C ALA A 195 -5.68 40.94 8.75
N LEU A 196 -4.69 40.89 7.84
CA LEU A 196 -3.28 40.95 8.23
C LEU A 196 -2.92 42.39 8.60
N LYS A 197 -2.76 42.65 9.91
CA LYS A 197 -2.17 43.89 10.41
C LYS A 197 -0.83 44.13 9.72
N THR A 198 -0.67 45.27 9.08
CA THR A 198 0.64 45.70 8.57
C THR A 198 1.54 46.06 9.76
N VAL A 199 2.86 46.09 9.53
CA VAL A 199 3.85 46.50 10.53
C VAL A 199 3.55 47.89 11.14
N ASP A 200 2.81 48.74 10.40
CA ASP A 200 2.35 50.06 10.85
C ASP A 200 1.34 50.01 11.99
N GLU A 201 0.50 48.97 12.05
CA GLU A 201 -0.49 48.80 13.12
C GLU A 201 0.08 48.12 14.37
N ILE A 202 1.20 47.41 14.26
CA ILE A 202 1.89 46.77 15.39
C ILE A 202 2.77 47.79 16.14
N SER A 203 3.30 48.80 15.46
CA SER A 203 4.13 49.85 16.09
C SER A 203 3.34 50.94 16.81
N ASN A 204 2.01 50.99 16.63
CA ASN A 204 1.13 52.04 17.17
C ASN A 204 0.39 51.65 18.46
N GLU A 205 0.76 50.54 19.13
CA GLU A 205 0.15 50.19 20.43
C GLU A 205 0.60 51.10 21.60
N ASP A 206 1.64 51.94 21.41
CA ASP A 206 2.17 52.85 22.46
C ASP A 206 1.93 54.35 22.20
N ALA A 207 1.15 54.75 21.19
CA ALA A 207 0.86 56.15 20.93
C ALA A 207 -0.64 56.45 20.99
N ASP A 208 -1.07 56.94 22.15
CA ASP A 208 -2.35 57.62 22.39
C ASP A 208 -2.49 58.85 21.46
N THR A 209 -2.88 58.63 20.21
CA THR A 209 -3.39 59.68 19.34
C THR A 209 -4.46 59.09 18.42
N LYS A 210 -5.71 59.32 18.80
CA LYS A 210 -6.87 59.21 17.93
C LYS A 210 -6.76 60.23 16.80
N GLU A 211 -6.16 59.84 15.68
CA GLU A 211 -6.58 60.36 14.39
C GLU A 211 -7.06 59.21 13.52
N LEU A 212 -8.33 59.34 13.14
CA LEU A 212 -9.13 58.39 12.41
C LEU A 212 -8.72 58.47 10.92
N SER A 213 -7.55 57.97 10.56
CA SER A 213 -7.27 57.66 9.15
C SER A 213 -7.90 56.31 8.83
N THR A 214 -9.14 56.33 8.35
CA THR A 214 -9.74 55.26 7.54
C THR A 214 -9.03 55.15 6.18
N GLU A 215 -7.71 55.17 6.16
CA GLU A 215 -6.95 54.77 4.98
C GLU A 215 -6.80 53.27 5.09
N LYS A 216 -7.66 52.57 4.34
CA LYS A 216 -7.46 51.17 3.99
C LYS A 216 -5.95 50.99 3.74
N GLY A 217 -5.29 50.16 4.54
CA GLY A 217 -3.93 49.71 4.24
C GLY A 217 -3.87 49.25 2.78
N PRO A 218 -2.68 49.26 2.13
CA PRO A 218 -2.56 49.03 0.70
C PRO A 218 -3.26 47.72 0.31
N SER A 219 -4.51 47.86 -0.14
CA SER A 219 -5.29 46.74 -0.62
C SER A 219 -4.67 46.44 -1.96
N ILE A 220 -3.91 45.35 -2.03
CA ILE A 220 -3.52 44.78 -3.30
C ILE A 220 -4.84 44.62 -4.05
N GLU A 221 -5.04 45.37 -5.14
CA GLU A 221 -6.22 45.23 -5.97
C GLU A 221 -6.06 43.89 -6.72
N LEU A 222 -6.40 42.78 -6.06
CA LEU A 222 -6.27 41.44 -6.61
C LEU A 222 -7.09 41.31 -7.89
N SER A 223 -8.19 42.04 -8.01
CA SER A 223 -8.98 42.13 -9.24
C SER A 223 -8.22 42.77 -10.41
N THR A 224 -7.48 43.86 -10.18
CA THR A 224 -6.62 44.52 -11.18
C THR A 224 -5.46 43.61 -11.57
N TYR A 225 -4.83 42.97 -10.59
CA TYR A 225 -3.76 41.99 -10.83
C TYR A 225 -4.25 40.74 -11.57
N LEU A 226 -5.44 40.24 -11.24
CA LEU A 226 -6.07 39.12 -11.94
C LEU A 226 -6.35 39.48 -13.40
N ASN A 227 -6.84 40.69 -13.66
CA ASN A 227 -7.06 41.16 -15.03
C ASN A 227 -5.75 41.22 -15.81
N GLU A 228 -4.69 41.75 -15.19
CA GLU A 228 -3.37 41.79 -15.80
C GLU A 228 -2.83 40.38 -16.07
N LEU A 229 -2.98 39.44 -15.12
CA LEU A 229 -2.53 38.05 -15.27
C LEU A 229 -3.29 37.31 -16.37
N LEU A 230 -4.60 37.50 -16.46
CA LEU A 230 -5.44 36.89 -17.50
C LEU A 230 -5.19 37.48 -18.89
N GLN A 231 -4.74 38.74 -18.98
CA GLN A 231 -4.42 39.42 -20.25
C GLN A 231 -2.98 39.19 -20.70
N SER A 232 -2.01 39.19 -19.78
CA SER A 232 -0.58 39.10 -20.05
C SER A 232 -0.03 37.67 -19.97
N GLY A 233 -0.71 36.77 -19.26
CA GLY A 233 -0.25 35.42 -19.01
C GLY A 233 -0.37 34.53 -20.26
N ARG A 234 0.77 34.00 -20.72
CA ARG A 234 0.86 33.10 -21.90
C ARG A 234 0.07 31.80 -21.74
N ALA A 235 -0.20 31.40 -20.50
CA ALA A 235 -0.98 30.21 -20.14
C ALA A 235 -2.48 30.39 -20.40
N TYR A 236 -2.98 31.62 -20.35
CA TYR A 236 -4.41 31.90 -20.42
C TYR A 236 -4.79 32.26 -21.85
N THR A 237 -5.76 31.54 -22.41
CA THR A 237 -6.34 31.87 -23.73
C THR A 237 -7.78 32.31 -23.52
N ARG A 238 -8.09 33.56 -23.86
CA ARG A 238 -9.46 34.08 -23.82
C ARG A 238 -10.33 33.35 -24.86
N ILE A 239 -11.45 32.76 -24.41
CA ILE A 239 -12.41 32.08 -25.28
C ILE A 239 -13.58 33.03 -25.59
N ASN A 240 -14.17 33.62 -24.56
CA ASN A 240 -15.25 34.62 -24.64
C ASN A 240 -14.94 35.79 -23.70
N ASP A 241 -15.84 36.76 -23.62
CA ASP A 241 -15.59 37.97 -22.85
C ASP A 241 -15.30 37.74 -21.37
N SER A 242 -15.89 36.70 -20.78
CA SER A 242 -15.75 36.31 -19.38
C SER A 242 -15.17 34.92 -19.14
N THR A 243 -14.77 34.17 -20.19
CA THR A 243 -14.32 32.77 -20.06
C THR A 243 -12.92 32.58 -20.62
N TYR A 244 -12.08 31.88 -19.87
CA TYR A 244 -10.67 31.66 -20.17
C TYR A 244 -10.35 30.16 -20.15
N HIS A 245 -9.41 29.75 -20.99
CA HIS A 245 -8.82 28.41 -20.99
C HIS A 245 -7.40 28.46 -20.44
N PHE A 246 -7.10 27.60 -19.47
CA PHE A 246 -5.75 27.43 -18.94
C PHE A 246 -4.99 26.34 -19.68
N ASP A 247 -3.87 26.72 -20.30
CA ASP A 247 -2.95 25.80 -20.97
C ASP A 247 -1.69 25.60 -20.12
N VAL A 248 -1.63 24.48 -19.41
CA VAL A 248 -0.51 24.10 -18.54
C VAL A 248 0.82 24.08 -19.31
N THR A 249 0.81 23.69 -20.60
CA THR A 249 2.04 23.63 -21.43
C THR A 249 2.66 25.01 -21.70
N LYS A 250 1.87 26.08 -21.56
CA LYS A 250 2.29 27.47 -21.78
C LYS A 250 2.43 28.27 -20.49
N SER A 251 2.08 27.68 -19.36
CA SER A 251 2.45 28.24 -18.07
C SER A 251 3.97 28.39 -18.04
N THR A 252 4.43 29.56 -17.56
CA THR A 252 5.82 29.68 -17.13
C THR A 252 6.01 28.53 -16.15
N SER A 253 6.82 27.55 -16.53
CA SER A 253 7.22 26.48 -15.64
C SER A 253 7.74 27.16 -14.39
N ALA A 254 6.90 27.23 -13.35
CA ALA A 254 7.43 27.28 -12.01
C ALA A 254 8.44 26.13 -12.00
N ASP A 255 9.66 26.42 -11.61
CA ASP A 255 10.70 25.43 -11.42
C ASP A 255 10.17 24.49 -10.33
N LEU A 256 9.32 23.52 -10.72
CA LEU A 256 8.65 22.54 -9.88
C LEU A 256 9.66 21.47 -9.47
N GLY A 257 10.91 21.89 -9.23
CA GLY A 257 12.04 21.03 -9.00
C GLY A 257 12.30 20.02 -10.12
N ASN A 258 13.39 19.30 -9.94
CA ASN A 258 13.71 18.15 -10.76
C ASN A 258 12.62 17.07 -10.57
N SER A 259 12.35 16.23 -11.58
CA SER A 259 11.41 15.09 -11.52
C SER A 259 11.70 14.04 -10.41
N ARG A 260 12.79 14.25 -9.66
CA ARG A 260 13.27 13.44 -8.53
C ARG A 260 13.14 14.15 -7.18
N SER A 261 12.61 15.37 -7.15
CA SER A 261 12.40 16.11 -5.91
C SER A 261 11.36 15.40 -5.07
N VAL A 262 11.72 15.11 -3.82
CA VAL A 262 10.84 14.47 -2.84
C VAL A 262 10.07 15.58 -2.12
N ILE A 263 8.92 15.26 -1.51
CA ILE A 263 8.10 16.21 -0.76
C ILE A 263 8.93 17.00 0.28
N SER A 264 9.93 16.35 0.90
CA SER A 264 10.88 16.99 1.82
C SER A 264 11.67 18.14 1.20
N ASP A 265 11.96 18.09 -0.10
CA ASP A 265 12.71 19.15 -0.79
C ASP A 265 11.85 20.40 -0.94
N TYR A 266 10.54 20.24 -1.13
CA TYR A 266 9.58 21.35 -1.15
C TYR A 266 9.36 21.94 0.23
N GLU A 267 9.28 21.11 1.27
CA GLU A 267 9.20 21.59 2.65
C GLU A 267 10.43 22.41 3.02
N ASN A 268 11.63 21.95 2.66
CA ASN A 268 12.86 22.70 2.85
C ASN A 268 12.89 24.01 2.05
N ALA A 269 12.43 24.01 0.80
CA ALA A 269 12.35 25.22 -0.01
C ALA A 269 11.35 26.24 0.58
N ASN A 270 10.20 25.76 1.07
CA ASN A 270 9.21 26.60 1.74
C ASN A 270 9.75 27.19 3.04
N GLU A 271 10.48 26.42 3.85
CA GLU A 271 11.14 26.93 5.05
C GLU A 271 12.21 27.99 4.73
N LEU A 272 12.97 27.78 3.65
CA LEU A 272 14.02 28.70 3.23
C LEU A 272 13.43 30.02 2.72
N LEU A 273 12.35 29.95 1.92
CA LEU A 273 11.57 31.11 1.49
C LEU A 273 10.93 31.83 2.68
N ALA A 274 10.38 31.11 3.66
CA ALA A 274 9.82 31.71 4.86
C ALA A 274 10.89 32.49 5.65
N LYS A 275 12.11 31.93 5.79
CA LYS A 275 13.25 32.62 6.40
C LYS A 275 13.69 33.85 5.60
N GLU A 276 13.68 33.77 4.28
CA GLU A 276 14.04 34.90 3.41
C GLU A 276 13.01 36.04 3.50
N ILE A 277 11.72 35.71 3.51
CA ILE A 277 10.63 36.67 3.75
C ILE A 277 10.79 37.33 5.12
N GLN A 278 11.05 36.54 6.17
CA GLN A 278 11.27 37.07 7.51
C GLN A 278 12.50 38.01 7.54
N GLY A 279 13.58 37.64 6.83
CA GLY A 279 14.76 38.48 6.68
C GLY A 279 14.49 39.77 5.92
N LEU A 280 13.65 39.73 4.88
CA LEU A 280 13.21 40.91 4.13
C LEU A 280 12.35 41.84 4.99
N VAL A 281 11.43 41.29 5.80
CA VAL A 281 10.63 42.07 6.74
C VAL A 281 11.53 42.76 7.77
N ALA A 282 12.49 42.05 8.35
CA ALA A 282 13.44 42.62 9.32
C ALA A 282 14.34 43.71 8.71
N ARG A 283 14.79 43.54 7.46
CA ARG A 283 15.52 44.59 6.74
C ARG A 283 14.62 45.77 6.40
N GLY A 284 13.35 45.52 6.09
CA GLY A 284 12.34 46.54 5.84
C GLY A 284 12.09 47.40 7.07
N THR A 285 11.99 46.80 8.26
CA THR A 285 11.83 47.54 9.52
C THR A 285 13.06 48.40 9.83
N GLU A 286 14.26 47.84 9.68
CA GLU A 286 15.51 48.58 9.91
C GLU A 286 15.68 49.75 8.93
N ALA A 287 15.34 49.55 7.66
CA ALA A 287 15.37 50.62 6.66
C ALA A 287 14.36 51.73 6.98
N LYS A 288 13.17 51.36 7.47
CA LYS A 288 12.13 52.31 7.88
C LYS A 288 12.55 53.13 9.09
N GLU A 289 13.11 52.51 10.13
CA GLU A 289 13.65 53.22 11.30
C GLU A 289 14.72 54.23 10.91
N ARG A 290 15.63 53.85 9.99
CA ARG A 290 16.64 54.78 9.45
C ARG A 290 16.02 55.95 8.71
N TRP A 291 14.98 55.70 7.92
CA TRP A 291 14.23 56.75 7.23
C TRP A 291 13.54 57.70 8.19
N ILE A 292 12.85 57.19 9.22
CA ILE A 292 12.18 58.00 10.24
C ILE A 292 13.20 58.85 11.01
N SER A 293 14.32 58.26 11.44
CA SER A 293 15.38 59.00 12.14
C SER A 293 15.98 60.10 11.26
N ASN A 294 16.16 59.85 9.96
CA ASN A 294 16.65 60.85 9.03
C ASN A 294 15.61 61.95 8.77
N ALA A 295 14.32 61.60 8.66
CA ALA A 295 13.24 62.57 8.53
C ALA A 295 13.15 63.50 9.75
N GLN A 296 13.23 62.94 10.97
CA GLN A 296 13.26 63.72 12.21
C GLN A 296 14.46 64.68 12.29
N LYS A 297 15.64 64.24 11.82
CA LYS A 297 16.82 65.12 11.74
C LYS A 297 16.61 66.26 10.75
N ILE A 298 15.99 65.99 9.60
CA ILE A 298 15.68 67.03 8.60
C ILE A 298 14.65 68.02 9.16
N GLU A 299 13.63 67.55 9.87
CA GLU A 299 12.62 68.38 10.52
C GLU A 299 13.23 69.28 11.61
N MET A 300 14.15 68.75 12.43
CA MET A 300 14.88 69.54 13.42
C MET A 300 15.78 70.61 12.77
N ILE A 301 16.41 70.29 11.62
CA ILE A 301 17.17 71.26 10.83
C ILE A 301 16.25 72.34 10.25
N GLN A 302 15.06 71.98 9.76
CA GLN A 302 14.08 72.93 9.26
C GLN A 302 13.57 73.87 10.36
N ALA A 303 13.31 73.35 11.56
CA ALA A 303 12.88 74.14 12.71
C ALA A 303 13.94 75.17 13.14
N LEU A 304 15.22 74.76 13.20
CA LEU A 304 16.32 75.68 13.47
C LEU A 304 16.50 76.75 12.37
N LEU A 305 16.33 76.38 11.10
CA LEU A 305 16.37 77.34 9.99
C LEU A 305 15.20 78.33 10.04
N GLN A 306 14.03 77.92 10.53
CA GLN A 306 12.89 78.81 10.72
C GLN A 306 13.09 79.75 11.92
N GLU A 307 13.64 79.27 13.04
CA GLU A 307 14.00 80.13 14.18
C GLU A 307 15.07 81.18 13.81
N ASP A 308 16.08 80.84 13.01
CA ASP A 308 17.11 81.80 12.56
C ASP A 308 16.54 82.87 11.59
N MET A 309 15.46 82.59 10.86
CA MET A 309 14.79 83.59 10.02
C MET A 309 13.87 84.54 10.79
N ASP A 310 13.37 84.13 11.96
CA ASP A 310 12.52 84.97 12.82
C ASP A 310 13.32 85.89 13.76
N ILE A 311 14.65 85.72 13.87
CA ILE A 311 15.55 86.53 14.70
C ILE A 311 16.16 87.74 13.95
N ASP A 312 16.14 87.74 12.61
CA ASP A 312 16.66 88.84 11.76
C ASP A 312 15.55 89.73 11.14
N GLY A 313 14.34 89.70 11.72
CA GLY A 313 13.17 90.52 11.37
C GLY A 313 12.95 91.75 12.24
#